data_AF-A0A1J8R9J6-F1
#
_entry.id   AF-A0A1J8R9J6-F1
#
_cell.length_a   1.000
_cell.length_b   1.000
_cell.length_c   1.000
_cell.angle_alpha   90.00
_cell.angle_beta   90.00
_cell.angle_gamma   90.00
#
_symmetry.space_group_name_H-M   'P 1'
#
loop_
_entity.id
_entity.type
_entity.pdbx_description
1 polymer ?
#
loop_
_entity_poly.entity_id
_entity_poly.type
_entity_poly.pdbx_seq_one_letter_code
_entity_poly.pdbx_strand_id
1 'polypeptide(L)'
;MVRGSGKFKTKRGGGRNFSKHLEIDENGTAVSLDKRWAPRAPEGEDGSDEDDELEEEEDEEEEGGEGEGEEGTGGSASQPELSRAERKALKKKQADQKQQLEGESDEDADLINPNHVEKKMNISDLGAPRELSRKEREAKEKQDAKDRYWKLHLAGKTDEAKSDLARLRKIKEEREAAQAKRKAEAEAKAAEIEVKRKAAESSKRRI
;
A
#
# COMPACT_ATOMS: atom_id res chain seq x y z
N MET A 1 16.69 -2.82 66.64
CA MET A 1 15.78 -3.81 66.02
C MET A 1 15.64 -3.54 64.54
N VAL A 2 16.31 -4.32 63.68
CA VAL A 2 16.07 -4.30 62.22
C VAL A 2 14.84 -5.17 61.97
N ARG A 3 13.71 -4.54 61.60
CA ARG A 3 12.50 -5.27 61.22
C ARG A 3 12.76 -5.91 59.85
N GLY A 4 12.67 -7.24 59.81
CA GLY A 4 13.02 -8.04 58.65
C GLY A 4 12.28 -7.58 57.39
N SER A 5 13.04 -7.33 56.33
CA SER A 5 12.49 -7.22 54.98
C SER A 5 11.90 -8.59 54.63
N GLY A 6 10.57 -8.70 54.71
CA GLY A 6 9.83 -9.87 54.28
C GLY A 6 10.24 -10.28 52.87
N LYS A 7 10.20 -11.57 52.58
CA LYS A 7 10.62 -12.24 51.34
C LYS A 7 9.78 -11.89 50.09
N PHE A 8 9.29 -10.66 49.98
CA PHE A 8 8.59 -10.18 48.80
C PHE A 8 9.63 -9.70 47.79
N LYS A 9 9.83 -10.49 46.72
CA LYS A 9 10.58 -10.03 45.54
C LYS A 9 9.82 -8.81 44.98
N THR A 10 10.40 -7.62 45.07
CA THR A 10 9.91 -6.48 44.29
C THR A 10 10.11 -6.84 42.81
N LYS A 11 9.03 -7.22 42.11
CA LYS A 11 9.13 -7.46 40.66
C LYS A 11 9.43 -6.13 39.98
N ARG A 12 10.69 -5.95 39.58
CA ARG A 12 11.10 -4.82 38.75
C ARG A 12 10.71 -5.16 37.31
N GLY A 13 9.76 -4.41 36.75
CA GLY A 13 9.39 -4.52 35.34
C GLY A 13 8.42 -5.66 35.00
N GLY A 14 7.17 -5.54 35.45
CA GLY A 14 6.07 -6.16 34.71
C GLY A 14 5.89 -5.40 33.40
N GLY A 15 6.14 -6.06 32.26
CA GLY A 15 6.05 -5.45 30.94
C GLY A 15 4.68 -4.78 30.72
N ARG A 16 4.69 -3.61 30.08
CA ARG A 16 3.45 -2.92 29.68
C ARG A 16 2.87 -3.68 28.49
N ASN A 17 1.72 -4.30 28.67
CA ASN A 17 0.98 -4.92 27.58
C ASN A 17 0.21 -3.83 26.85
N PHE A 18 0.71 -3.42 25.69
CA PHE A 18 -0.06 -2.59 24.77
C PHE A 18 -0.93 -3.52 23.93
N SER A 19 -2.22 -3.20 23.79
CA SER A 19 -3.07 -3.84 22.79
C SER A 19 -2.47 -3.56 21.41
N LYS A 20 -2.06 -4.63 20.71
CA LYS A 20 -1.61 -4.54 19.33
C LYS A 20 -2.86 -4.42 18.45
N HIS A 21 -2.81 -3.56 17.42
CA HIS A 21 -3.89 -3.33 16.45
C HIS A 21 -5.13 -2.62 17.05
N LEU A 22 -4.98 -1.31 17.27
CA LEU A 22 -6.08 -0.39 17.59
C LEU A 22 -6.47 0.38 16.33
N GLU A 23 -7.76 0.38 15.99
CA GLU A 23 -8.33 1.26 14.97
C GLU A 23 -9.16 2.36 15.64
N ILE A 24 -9.25 3.52 14.99
CA ILE A 24 -10.00 4.65 15.49
C ILE A 24 -11.41 4.58 14.91
N ASP A 25 -12.40 4.36 15.77
CA ASP A 25 -13.80 4.35 15.36
C ASP A 25 -14.25 5.75 14.91
N GLU A 26 -15.42 5.83 14.27
CA GLU A 26 -16.07 7.08 13.86
C GLU A 26 -16.24 8.11 15.01
N ASN A 27 -16.24 7.63 16.26
CA ASN A 27 -16.31 8.45 17.48
C ASN A 27 -14.93 8.88 18.01
N GLY A 28 -13.84 8.64 17.27
CA GLY A 28 -12.47 8.98 17.69
C GLY A 28 -11.93 8.10 18.82
N THR A 29 -12.57 6.96 19.11
CA THR A 29 -12.18 6.04 20.18
C THR A 29 -11.33 4.92 19.61
N ALA A 30 -10.17 4.65 20.22
CA ALA A 30 -9.28 3.57 19.79
C ALA A 30 -9.80 2.22 20.30
N VAL A 31 -10.27 1.37 19.39
CA VAL A 31 -10.84 0.05 19.70
C VAL A 31 -9.95 -1.05 19.13
N SER A 32 -9.79 -2.13 19.89
CA SER A 32 -8.97 -3.28 19.49
C SER A 32 -9.72 -4.15 18.48
N LEU A 33 -9.07 -4.46 17.36
CA LEU A 33 -9.56 -5.44 16.38
C LEU A 33 -9.47 -6.89 16.89
N ASP A 34 -8.66 -7.14 17.91
CA ASP A 34 -8.50 -8.48 18.48
C ASP A 34 -9.80 -8.90 19.18
N LYS A 35 -10.47 -9.92 18.63
CA LYS A 35 -11.74 -10.48 19.11
C LYS A 35 -11.70 -10.94 20.58
N ARG A 36 -10.49 -11.18 21.12
CA ARG A 36 -10.29 -11.51 22.55
C ARG A 36 -10.55 -10.33 23.49
N TRP A 37 -10.40 -9.10 23.00
CA TRP A 37 -10.54 -7.87 23.78
C TRP A 37 -11.64 -6.95 23.26
N ALA A 38 -12.24 -7.28 22.11
CA ALA A 38 -13.42 -6.61 21.59
C ALA A 38 -14.58 -6.70 22.61
N PRO A 39 -15.35 -5.60 22.81
CA PRO A 39 -16.51 -5.62 23.69
C PRO A 39 -17.53 -6.63 23.17
N ARG A 40 -17.92 -7.60 24.01
CA ARG A 40 -18.97 -8.59 23.69
C ARG A 40 -20.27 -7.85 23.40
N ALA A 41 -20.69 -7.82 22.14
CA ALA A 41 -22.00 -7.32 21.74
C ALA A 41 -23.11 -8.11 22.46
N PRO A 42 -24.24 -7.48 22.83
CA PRO A 42 -25.38 -8.19 23.40
C PRO A 42 -25.90 -9.22 22.38
N GLU A 43 -26.09 -10.47 22.84
CA GLU A 43 -26.52 -11.61 22.02
C GLU A 43 -27.85 -11.35 21.32
N GLY A 44 -27.83 -11.43 19.99
CA GLY A 44 -29.01 -11.46 19.13
C GLY A 44 -28.59 -11.51 17.66
N GLU A 45 -28.97 -12.60 17.00
CA GLU A 45 -28.78 -12.93 15.56
C GLU A 45 -27.46 -13.63 15.16
N ASP A 46 -27.53 -14.95 15.35
CA ASP A 46 -27.47 -15.99 14.31
C ASP A 46 -26.42 -15.87 13.19
N GLY A 47 -25.62 -16.93 13.07
CA GLY A 47 -24.46 -17.00 12.20
C GLY A 47 -24.74 -17.66 10.85
N SER A 48 -23.84 -17.40 9.91
CA SER A 48 -23.54 -18.30 8.80
C SER A 48 -22.07 -18.16 8.41
N ASP A 49 -21.44 -19.32 8.38
CA ASP A 49 -20.04 -19.68 8.11
C ASP A 49 -19.73 -19.64 6.59
N GLU A 50 -18.45 -19.84 6.24
CA GLU A 50 -17.85 -20.00 4.89
C GLU A 50 -17.49 -18.66 4.18
N ASP A 51 -16.32 -18.39 3.63
CA ASP A 51 -15.06 -19.09 3.33
C ASP A 51 -14.12 -17.97 2.79
N ASP A 52 -12.82 -17.93 3.14
CA ASP A 52 -11.79 -17.46 2.18
C ASP A 52 -10.37 -17.75 2.71
N GLU A 53 -9.76 -18.74 2.08
CA GLU A 53 -8.34 -19.09 2.16
C GLU A 53 -7.50 -18.02 1.46
N LEU A 54 -6.52 -17.44 2.15
CA LEU A 54 -5.44 -16.69 1.49
C LEU A 54 -4.08 -17.19 1.99
N GLU A 55 -3.49 -18.00 1.13
CA GLU A 55 -2.12 -18.50 1.14
C GLU A 55 -1.16 -17.35 0.80
N GLU A 56 -0.27 -17.01 1.73
CA GLU A 56 0.93 -16.21 1.53
C GLU A 56 2.03 -17.13 0.99
N GLU A 57 2.65 -16.79 -0.14
CA GLU A 57 4.00 -17.25 -0.47
C GLU A 57 4.80 -16.06 -1.03
N GLU A 58 5.92 -15.84 -0.36
CA GLU A 58 6.95 -14.82 -0.52
C GLU A 58 8.08 -15.45 -1.32
N ASP A 59 8.59 -14.80 -2.37
CA ASP A 59 9.96 -15.11 -2.83
C ASP A 59 10.61 -13.92 -3.54
N GLU A 60 11.70 -13.45 -2.93
CA GLU A 60 12.66 -12.50 -3.46
C GLU A 60 13.79 -13.30 -4.12
N GLU A 61 14.05 -13.12 -5.42
CA GLU A 61 15.37 -13.43 -5.98
C GLU A 61 15.93 -12.28 -6.84
N GLU A 62 17.12 -11.86 -6.41
CA GLU A 62 18.07 -10.98 -7.08
C GLU A 62 18.99 -11.86 -7.95
N GLU A 63 19.04 -11.63 -9.27
CA GLU A 63 20.09 -12.19 -10.12
C GLU A 63 20.82 -11.10 -10.90
N GLY A 64 22.14 -11.04 -10.67
CA GLY A 64 23.07 -10.15 -11.32
C GLY A 64 23.44 -10.60 -12.74
N GLY A 65 23.52 -9.62 -13.65
CA GLY A 65 24.09 -9.80 -14.99
C GLY A 65 25.40 -9.03 -15.12
N GLU A 66 26.51 -9.76 -15.25
CA GLU A 66 27.80 -9.22 -15.70
C GLU A 66 27.87 -9.18 -17.22
N GLY A 67 28.58 -8.20 -17.79
CA GLY A 67 28.80 -8.11 -19.23
C GLY A 67 29.81 -7.04 -19.67
N GLU A 68 31.09 -7.45 -19.65
CA GLU A 68 32.17 -7.14 -20.60
C GLU A 68 32.83 -5.74 -20.75
N GLY A 69 34.16 -5.81 -20.91
CA GLY A 69 35.15 -4.74 -21.15
C GLY A 69 36.33 -4.95 -20.19
N GLU A 70 37.59 -5.16 -20.55
CA GLU A 70 38.36 -4.78 -21.74
C GLU A 70 39.72 -5.54 -21.69
N GLU A 71 40.46 -5.42 -22.78
CA GLU A 71 41.79 -5.90 -23.10
C GLU A 71 42.90 -5.88 -22.02
N GLY A 72 43.88 -6.77 -22.22
CA GLY A 72 45.22 -6.31 -22.58
C GLY A 72 46.20 -5.84 -21.51
N THR A 73 47.23 -6.66 -21.32
CA THR A 73 48.63 -6.30 -21.02
C THR A 73 49.12 -6.28 -19.55
N GLY A 74 50.21 -7.03 -19.32
CA GLY A 74 51.46 -6.50 -18.76
C GLY A 74 51.72 -6.56 -17.25
N GLY A 75 52.48 -7.58 -16.81
CA GLY A 75 53.77 -7.35 -16.12
C GLY A 75 53.88 -7.34 -14.58
N SER A 76 54.41 -8.44 -14.06
CA SER A 76 55.51 -8.56 -13.05
C SER A 76 55.29 -8.39 -11.53
N ALA A 77 55.48 -9.54 -10.86
CA ALA A 77 56.32 -9.81 -9.68
C ALA A 77 55.82 -9.57 -8.23
N SER A 78 55.71 -10.72 -7.54
CA SER A 78 56.14 -11.00 -6.16
C SER A 78 55.33 -10.46 -4.98
N GLN A 79 54.19 -11.10 -4.70
CA GLN A 79 53.58 -11.28 -3.37
C GLN A 79 52.47 -12.36 -3.50
N PRO A 80 52.09 -13.10 -2.44
CA PRO A 80 51.29 -14.34 -2.53
C PRO A 80 50.09 -14.16 -3.45
N GLU A 81 49.86 -15.15 -4.32
CA GLU A 81 48.90 -15.13 -5.42
C GLU A 81 47.45 -15.05 -4.92
N LEU A 82 47.08 -13.88 -4.41
CA LEU A 82 45.70 -13.45 -4.32
C LEU A 82 45.26 -13.12 -5.73
N SER A 83 44.11 -13.67 -6.12
CA SER A 83 43.58 -13.48 -7.46
C SER A 83 43.39 -11.99 -7.74
N ARG A 84 43.42 -11.59 -9.02
CA ARG A 84 43.20 -10.20 -9.44
C ARG A 84 41.87 -9.64 -8.90
N ALA A 85 40.90 -10.52 -8.68
CA ALA A 85 39.60 -10.21 -8.06
C ALA A 85 39.74 -9.89 -6.56
N GLU A 86 40.47 -10.68 -5.79
CA GLU A 86 40.68 -10.46 -4.35
C GLU A 86 41.41 -9.15 -4.05
N ARG A 87 42.41 -8.78 -4.87
CA ARG A 87 43.08 -7.47 -4.76
C ARG A 87 42.14 -6.30 -5.03
N LYS A 88 41.28 -6.41 -6.05
CA LYS A 88 40.27 -5.38 -6.35
C LYS A 88 39.26 -5.27 -5.21
N ALA A 89 38.82 -6.39 -4.65
CA ALA A 89 37.88 -6.43 -3.53
C ALA A 89 38.46 -5.81 -2.25
N LEU A 90 39.72 -6.10 -1.90
CA LEU A 90 40.38 -5.49 -0.74
C LEU A 90 40.58 -3.97 -0.93
N LYS A 91 40.94 -3.52 -2.13
CA LYS A 91 41.09 -2.10 -2.44
C LYS A 91 39.75 -1.35 -2.40
N LYS A 92 38.67 -1.98 -2.88
CA LYS A 92 37.30 -1.44 -2.78
C LYS A 92 36.87 -1.34 -1.32
N LYS A 93 37.03 -2.41 -0.53
CA LYS A 93 36.73 -2.42 0.91
C LYS A 93 37.51 -1.35 1.70
N GLN A 94 38.78 -1.13 1.39
CA GLN A 94 39.56 -0.05 2.02
C GLN A 94 39.12 1.34 1.60
N ALA A 95 38.72 1.54 0.34
CA ALA A 95 38.18 2.81 -0.14
C ALA A 95 36.83 3.12 0.52
N ASP A 96 35.95 2.13 0.61
CA ASP A 96 34.64 2.26 1.26
C ASP A 96 34.79 2.55 2.76
N GLN A 97 35.73 1.88 3.45
CA GLN A 97 36.01 2.11 4.86
C GLN A 97 36.61 3.51 5.12
N LYS A 98 37.43 4.02 4.19
CA LYS A 98 37.97 5.39 4.29
C LYS A 98 36.89 6.45 4.05
N GLN A 99 35.98 6.20 3.11
CA GLN A 99 34.83 7.07 2.87
C GLN A 99 33.83 7.07 4.04
N GLN A 100 33.64 5.92 4.70
CA GLN A 100 32.84 5.84 5.93
C GLN A 100 33.49 6.62 7.08
N LEU A 101 34.82 6.53 7.26
CA LEU A 101 35.53 7.28 8.30
C LEU A 101 35.59 8.80 8.04
N GLU A 102 35.65 9.25 6.78
CA GLU A 102 35.55 10.67 6.43
C GLU A 102 34.11 11.19 6.46
N GLY A 103 33.10 10.34 6.26
CA GLY A 103 31.68 10.70 6.33
C GLY A 103 31.07 10.62 7.74
N GLU A 104 31.64 9.82 8.64
CA GLU A 104 31.15 9.63 10.01
C GLU A 104 31.72 10.69 10.99
N SER A 105 32.68 11.52 10.56
CA SER A 105 33.29 12.56 11.39
C SER A 105 32.61 13.94 11.30
N ASP A 106 31.63 14.15 10.42
CA ASP A 106 31.08 15.49 10.14
C ASP A 106 29.54 15.62 10.23
N GLU A 107 28.83 14.63 10.78
CA GLU A 107 27.35 14.66 10.81
C GLU A 107 26.73 14.15 12.12
N ASP A 108 27.39 14.34 13.26
CA ASP A 108 26.65 14.36 14.53
C ASP A 108 25.71 15.57 14.49
N ALA A 109 24.43 15.34 14.17
CA ALA A 109 23.39 16.37 14.13
C ALA A 109 23.29 17.20 15.43
N ASP A 110 23.83 16.65 16.52
CA ASP A 110 23.88 17.26 17.85
C ASP A 110 25.09 18.20 18.05
N LEU A 111 26.09 18.21 17.15
CA LEU A 111 27.27 19.09 17.19
C LEU A 111 27.24 20.26 16.18
N ILE A 112 26.14 20.42 15.44
CA ILE A 112 26.00 21.51 14.46
C ILE A 112 25.94 22.86 15.19
N ASN A 113 26.93 23.72 14.94
CA ASN A 113 26.95 25.06 15.50
C ASN A 113 25.76 25.88 14.95
N PRO A 114 24.85 26.39 15.81
CA PRO A 114 23.67 27.14 15.38
C PRO A 114 23.98 28.48 14.70
N ASN A 115 25.21 28.98 14.80
CA ASN A 115 25.70 30.16 14.08
C ASN A 115 26.46 29.80 12.78
N HIS A 116 26.49 28.52 12.37
CA HIS A 116 27.10 28.13 11.11
C HIS A 116 26.21 28.57 9.94
N VAL A 117 26.73 29.42 9.08
CA VAL A 117 26.02 29.91 7.89
C VAL A 117 26.64 29.23 6.67
N GLU A 118 25.97 28.20 6.15
CA GLU A 118 26.47 27.42 5.01
C GLU A 118 26.59 28.25 3.71
N LYS A 119 25.71 29.24 3.53
CA LYS A 119 25.68 30.12 2.35
C LYS A 119 25.35 31.56 2.72
N LYS A 120 26.20 32.50 2.31
CA LYS A 120 26.00 33.95 2.49
C LYS A 120 25.12 34.47 1.34
N MET A 121 23.90 34.87 1.65
CA MET A 121 22.94 35.43 0.68
C MET A 121 23.10 36.95 0.57
N ASN A 122 22.95 37.51 -0.64
CA ASN A 122 22.94 38.96 -0.85
C ASN A 122 21.51 39.53 -0.73
N ILE A 123 21.39 40.84 -0.49
CA ILE A 123 20.10 41.53 -0.32
C ILE A 123 19.18 41.38 -1.55
N SER A 124 19.78 41.26 -2.75
CA SER A 124 19.07 40.98 -4.00
C SER A 124 18.45 39.58 -4.07
N ASP A 125 19.02 38.59 -3.38
CA ASP A 125 18.56 37.19 -3.42
C ASP A 125 17.42 36.91 -2.45
N LEU A 126 17.09 37.86 -1.57
CA LEU A 126 15.99 37.74 -0.60
C LEU A 126 14.61 37.92 -1.23
N GLY A 127 14.53 38.51 -2.42
CA GLY A 127 13.27 38.75 -3.14
C GLY A 127 13.00 37.83 -4.32
N ALA A 128 13.98 37.01 -4.74
CA ALA A 128 13.82 36.11 -5.87
C ALA A 128 13.12 34.81 -5.45
N PRO A 129 12.14 34.30 -6.22
CA PRO A 129 11.55 33.00 -5.96
C PRO A 129 12.66 31.95 -6.04
N ARG A 130 12.87 31.24 -4.93
CA ARG A 130 13.87 30.17 -4.89
C ARG A 130 13.51 29.14 -5.94
N GLU A 131 14.43 28.93 -6.87
CA GLU A 131 14.35 27.84 -7.81
C GLU A 131 14.31 26.53 -7.03
N LEU A 132 13.23 25.76 -7.23
CA LEU A 132 13.06 24.47 -6.57
C LEU A 132 14.29 23.61 -6.82
N SER A 133 14.81 23.01 -5.74
CA SER A 133 15.91 22.05 -5.84
C SER A 133 15.55 20.95 -6.83
N ARG A 134 16.54 20.33 -7.49
CA ARG A 134 16.30 19.21 -8.42
C ARG A 134 15.38 18.16 -7.81
N LYS A 135 15.60 17.83 -6.53
CA LYS A 135 14.78 16.90 -5.75
C LYS A 135 13.32 17.37 -5.59
N GLU A 136 13.11 18.67 -5.41
CA GLU A 136 11.77 19.26 -5.26
C GLU A 136 11.03 19.35 -6.60
N ARG A 137 11.75 19.58 -7.71
CA ARG A 137 11.17 19.54 -9.06
C ARG A 137 10.69 18.14 -9.40
N GLU A 138 11.54 17.13 -9.22
CA GLU A 138 11.19 15.72 -9.47
C GLU A 138 10.04 15.26 -8.55
N ALA A 139 10.01 15.70 -7.28
CA ALA A 139 8.91 15.41 -6.38
C ALA A 139 7.57 16.01 -6.84
N LYS A 140 7.57 17.27 -7.31
CA LYS A 140 6.37 17.91 -7.87
C LYS A 140 5.93 17.22 -9.16
N GLU A 141 6.85 16.89 -10.05
CA GLU A 141 6.51 16.17 -11.29
C GLU A 141 5.89 14.80 -11.00
N LYS A 142 6.41 14.09 -9.98
CA LYS A 142 5.83 12.83 -9.53
C LYS A 142 4.43 13.00 -8.94
N GLN A 143 4.18 14.08 -8.21
CA GLN A 143 2.85 14.42 -7.71
C GLN A 143 1.90 14.76 -8.87
N ASP A 144 2.31 15.65 -9.77
CA ASP A 144 1.54 16.03 -10.95
C ASP A 144 1.21 14.84 -11.85
N ALA A 145 2.15 13.90 -12.01
CA ALA A 145 1.93 12.66 -12.78
C ALA A 145 0.88 11.76 -12.12
N LYS A 146 0.94 11.60 -10.79
CA LYS A 146 -0.08 10.86 -10.03
C LYS A 146 -1.45 11.53 -10.15
N ASP A 147 -1.52 12.84 -10.00
CA ASP A 147 -2.77 13.59 -10.11
C ASP A 147 -3.36 13.51 -11.52
N ARG A 148 -2.51 13.55 -12.56
CA ARG A 148 -2.93 13.32 -13.95
C ARG A 148 -3.46 11.90 -14.14
N TYR A 149 -2.77 10.89 -13.61
CA TYR A 149 -3.22 9.51 -13.66
C TYR A 149 -4.59 9.36 -12.99
N TRP A 150 -4.72 9.88 -11.77
CA TRP A 150 -5.97 9.85 -11.00
C TRP A 150 -7.10 10.56 -11.74
N LYS A 151 -6.82 11.74 -12.31
CA LYS A 151 -7.80 12.48 -13.12
C LYS A 151 -8.24 11.70 -14.35
N LEU A 152 -7.32 11.02 -15.04
CA LEU A 152 -7.65 10.19 -16.20
C LEU A 152 -8.41 8.92 -15.79
N HIS A 153 -8.07 8.34 -14.64
CA HIS A 153 -8.74 7.16 -14.10
C HIS A 153 -10.19 7.48 -13.71
N LEU A 154 -10.40 8.57 -12.97
CA LEU A 154 -11.74 9.08 -12.65
C LEU A 154 -12.55 9.44 -13.91
N ALA A 155 -11.89 9.94 -14.96
CA ALA A 155 -12.52 10.18 -16.24
C ALA A 155 -12.81 8.90 -17.06
N GLY A 156 -12.43 7.72 -16.57
CA GLY A 156 -12.64 6.44 -17.26
C GLY A 156 -11.73 6.22 -18.47
N LYS A 157 -10.62 6.96 -18.57
CA LYS A 157 -9.73 6.93 -19.74
C LYS A 157 -8.53 6.01 -19.60
N THR A 158 -8.20 5.59 -18.38
CA THR A 158 -7.20 4.54 -18.13
C THR A 158 -7.76 3.19 -18.55
N ASP A 159 -6.89 2.26 -18.92
CA ASP A 159 -7.33 0.95 -19.42
C ASP A 159 -8.00 0.12 -18.33
N GLU A 160 -7.55 0.27 -17.08
CA GLU A 160 -8.21 -0.26 -15.89
C GLU A 160 -9.66 0.22 -15.78
N ALA A 161 -9.89 1.54 -15.80
CA ALA A 161 -11.23 2.11 -15.65
C ALA A 161 -12.12 1.78 -16.86
N LYS A 162 -11.58 1.72 -18.07
CA LYS A 162 -12.32 1.24 -19.25
C LYS A 162 -12.77 -0.21 -19.07
N SER A 163 -11.90 -1.07 -18.53
CA SER A 163 -12.23 -2.48 -18.29
C SER A 163 -13.36 -2.61 -17.27
N ASP A 164 -13.31 -1.83 -16.19
CA ASP A 164 -14.35 -1.84 -15.17
C ASP A 164 -15.68 -1.31 -15.69
N LEU A 165 -15.66 -0.20 -16.41
CA LEU A 165 -16.85 0.31 -17.11
C LEU A 165 -17.43 -0.70 -18.10
N ALA A 166 -16.58 -1.45 -18.81
CA ALA A 166 -17.03 -2.52 -19.72
C ALA A 166 -17.68 -3.69 -18.96
N ARG A 167 -17.13 -4.09 -17.80
CA ARG A 167 -17.76 -5.09 -16.93
C ARG A 167 -19.12 -4.60 -16.43
N LEU A 168 -19.20 -3.36 -15.94
CA LEU A 168 -20.46 -2.77 -15.48
C LEU A 168 -21.50 -2.65 -16.59
N ARG A 169 -21.10 -2.35 -17.84
CA ARG A 169 -22.00 -2.32 -19.00
C ARG A 169 -22.60 -3.70 -19.27
N LYS A 170 -21.80 -4.77 -19.27
CA LYS A 170 -22.30 -6.14 -19.43
C LYS A 170 -23.34 -6.50 -18.37
N ILE A 171 -23.06 -6.18 -17.10
CA ILE A 171 -24.01 -6.43 -16.01
C ILE A 171 -25.31 -5.63 -16.20
N LYS A 172 -25.22 -4.38 -16.64
CA LYS A 172 -26.42 -3.57 -16.95
C LYS A 172 -27.22 -4.19 -18.09
N GLU A 173 -26.58 -4.58 -19.18
CA GLU A 173 -27.22 -5.25 -20.32
C GLU A 173 -27.89 -6.57 -19.91
N GLU A 174 -27.23 -7.39 -19.10
CA GLU A 174 -27.79 -8.64 -18.57
C GLU A 174 -29.01 -8.39 -17.67
N ARG A 175 -28.92 -7.39 -16.80
CA ARG A 175 -30.05 -7.00 -15.93
C ARG A 175 -31.21 -6.44 -16.73
N GLU A 176 -30.96 -5.59 -17.72
CA GLU A 176 -31.99 -5.04 -18.61
C GLU A 176 -32.63 -6.14 -19.45
N ALA A 177 -31.84 -7.06 -20.01
CA ALA A 177 -32.36 -8.22 -20.74
C ALA A 177 -33.19 -9.14 -19.83
N ALA A 178 -32.75 -9.40 -18.60
CA ALA A 178 -33.52 -10.19 -17.64
C ALA A 178 -34.82 -9.50 -17.23
N GLN A 179 -34.80 -8.18 -17.00
CA GLN A 179 -35.99 -7.40 -16.71
C GLN A 179 -36.95 -7.36 -17.90
N ALA A 180 -36.44 -7.20 -19.13
CA ALA A 180 -37.24 -7.24 -20.35
C ALA A 180 -37.90 -8.62 -20.54
N LYS A 181 -37.15 -9.72 -20.31
CA LYS A 181 -37.70 -11.08 -20.35
C LYS A 181 -38.80 -11.27 -19.29
N ARG A 182 -38.58 -10.82 -18.05
CA ARG A 182 -39.58 -10.89 -16.98
C ARG A 182 -40.83 -10.06 -17.31
N LYS A 183 -40.68 -8.86 -17.88
CA LYS A 183 -41.79 -8.00 -18.31
C LYS A 183 -42.58 -8.65 -19.46
N ALA A 184 -41.90 -9.17 -20.48
CA ALA A 184 -42.54 -9.86 -21.60
C ALA A 184 -43.31 -11.11 -21.15
N GLU A 185 -42.75 -11.91 -20.24
CA GLU A 185 -43.43 -13.08 -19.68
C GLU A 185 -44.65 -12.66 -18.83
N ALA A 186 -44.53 -11.60 -18.02
CA ALA A 186 -45.63 -11.08 -17.23
C ALA A 186 -46.77 -10.53 -18.12
N GLU A 187 -46.44 -9.80 -19.18
CA GLU A 187 -47.41 -9.28 -20.15
C GLU A 187 -48.09 -10.40 -20.93
N ALA A 188 -47.35 -11.44 -21.34
CA ALA A 188 -47.95 -12.62 -21.99
C ALA A 188 -48.92 -13.36 -21.06
N LYS A 189 -48.52 -13.59 -19.80
CA LYS A 189 -49.41 -14.19 -18.79
C LYS A 189 -50.63 -13.31 -18.51
N ALA A 190 -50.46 -11.99 -18.42
CA ALA A 190 -51.57 -11.06 -18.23
C ALA A 190 -52.54 -11.08 -19.42
N ALA A 191 -52.03 -11.07 -20.65
CA ALA A 191 -52.85 -11.17 -21.86
C ALA A 191 -53.63 -12.50 -21.91
N GLU A 192 -53.00 -13.63 -21.56
CA GLU A 192 -53.69 -14.92 -21.47
C GLU A 192 -54.80 -14.92 -20.40
N ILE A 193 -54.53 -14.34 -19.22
CA ILE A 193 -55.53 -14.22 -18.16
C ILE A 193 -56.68 -13.33 -18.61
N GLU A 194 -56.41 -12.23 -19.32
CA GLU A 194 -57.44 -11.37 -19.88
C GLU A 194 -58.29 -12.07 -20.93
N VAL A 195 -57.67 -12.83 -21.84
CA VAL A 195 -58.39 -13.62 -22.86
C VAL A 195 -59.27 -14.66 -22.18
N LYS A 196 -58.74 -15.40 -21.19
CA LYS A 196 -59.51 -16.37 -20.39
C LYS A 196 -60.66 -15.69 -19.63
N ARG A 197 -60.43 -14.51 -19.05
CA ARG A 197 -61.45 -13.73 -18.34
C ARG A 197 -62.55 -13.25 -19.30
N LYS A 198 -62.19 -12.69 -20.46
CA LYS A 198 -63.13 -12.25 -21.49
C LYS A 198 -63.96 -13.41 -22.05
N ALA A 199 -63.35 -14.59 -22.24
CA ALA A 199 -64.05 -15.82 -22.64
C ALA A 199 -65.01 -16.32 -21.54
N ALA A 200 -64.61 -16.27 -20.28
CA ALA A 200 -65.48 -16.64 -19.16
C ALA A 200 -66.68 -15.67 -19.02
N GLU A 201 -66.45 -14.36 -19.19
CA GLU A 201 -67.51 -13.35 -19.15
C GLU A 201 -68.51 -13.48 -20.31
N SER A 202 -68.04 -13.79 -21.52
CA SER A 202 -68.94 -14.00 -22.67
C SER A 202 -69.75 -15.29 -22.56
N SER A 203 -69.17 -16.36 -22.00
CA SER A 203 -69.88 -17.59 -21.66
C SER A 203 -70.98 -17.35 -20.61
N LYS A 204 -70.66 -16.59 -19.55
CA LYS A 204 -71.61 -16.28 -18.47
C LYS A 204 -72.79 -15.40 -18.90
N ARG A 205 -72.63 -14.56 -19.93
CA ARG A 205 -73.73 -13.74 -20.50
C ARG A 205 -74.63 -14.49 -21.49
N ARG A 206 -74.26 -15.72 -21.87
CA ARG A 206 -75.00 -16.53 -22.86
C ARG A 206 -76.02 -17.49 -22.23
N ILE A 207 -76.09 -17.52 -20.90
CA ILE A 207 -77.05 -18.26 -20.07
C ILE A 207 -78.05 -17.26 -19.51
#